data_AF-A0AA46U7W6-F1
#
_entry.id   AF-A0AA46U7W6-F1
#
_cell.length_a   1.000
_cell.length_b   1.000
_cell.length_c   1.000
_cell.angle_alpha   90.00
_cell.angle_beta   90.00
_cell.angle_gamma   90.00
#
_symmetry.space_group_name_H-M   'P 1'
#
loop_
_entity.id
_entity.type
_entity.pdbx_description
1 polymer ?
#
loop_
_entity_poly.entity_id
_entity_poly.type
_entity_poly.pdbx_seq_one_letter_code
_entity_poly.pdbx_strand_id
1 'polypeptide(L)'
;MRKYKLGDIATVEISGVDKKIKDGEKEIRLCNFVDVYYNWAITTAQHDSFMLATARPNEISKFKLKKGQVALTKDSETRDDIGIPTYIADGFDDAILGYHCALVTPNKDILDGRYLNALLHTDYAKKYFACNASGSGQRYALSVEALNSFPVPIIPLHEQKQIGEIFSALDKKIELNKRINQNLPILDRSSEAVEVRHAA
;
A
#
# COMPACT_ATOMS: atom_id res chain seq x y z
N MET A 1 -22.65 -11.43 11.28
CA MET A 1 -21.60 -11.68 10.26
C MET A 1 -20.49 -12.51 10.89
N ARG A 2 -20.10 -13.63 10.26
CA ARG A 2 -19.02 -14.51 10.74
C ARG A 2 -17.67 -13.81 10.57
N LYS A 3 -16.77 -13.98 11.52
CA LYS A 3 -15.41 -13.45 11.47
C LYS A 3 -14.39 -14.59 11.52
N TYR A 4 -13.27 -14.42 10.84
CA TYR A 4 -12.11 -15.29 10.91
C TYR A 4 -10.90 -14.46 11.33
N LYS A 5 -9.91 -15.08 11.99
CA LYS A 5 -8.62 -14.41 12.19
C LYS A 5 -7.93 -14.32 10.83
N LEU A 6 -7.28 -13.20 10.55
CA LEU A 6 -6.58 -12.98 9.28
C LEU A 6 -5.59 -14.12 8.98
N GLY A 7 -4.84 -14.57 10.00
CA GLY A 7 -3.87 -15.66 9.87
C GLY A 7 -4.48 -17.02 9.51
N ASP A 8 -5.78 -17.23 9.72
CA ASP A 8 -6.47 -18.47 9.35
C ASP A 8 -6.81 -18.51 7.84
N ILE A 9 -6.86 -17.35 7.18
CA ILE A 9 -7.33 -17.18 5.79
C ILE A 9 -6.35 -16.42 4.90
N ALA A 10 -5.16 -16.10 5.40
CA ALA A 10 -4.08 -15.44 4.68
C ALA A 10 -2.73 -15.74 5.35
N THR A 11 -1.65 -15.65 4.58
CA THR A 11 -0.29 -15.62 5.12
C THR A 11 0.11 -14.18 5.42
N VAL A 12 0.62 -13.92 6.63
CA VAL A 12 1.09 -12.58 7.06
C VAL A 12 2.58 -12.63 7.37
N GLU A 13 3.37 -11.80 6.71
CA GLU A 13 4.83 -11.73 6.88
C GLU A 13 5.28 -10.29 7.10
N ILE A 14 6.13 -10.05 8.10
CA ILE A 14 6.77 -8.74 8.33
C ILE A 14 8.06 -8.68 7.52
N SER A 15 8.22 -7.65 6.69
CA SER A 15 9.45 -7.47 5.91
C SER A 15 10.57 -6.91 6.77
N GLY A 16 11.73 -7.56 6.68
CA GLY A 16 13.00 -7.11 7.28
C GLY A 16 13.97 -6.52 6.26
N VAL A 17 13.55 -6.33 5.01
CA VAL A 17 14.44 -5.91 3.91
C VAL A 17 14.78 -4.43 4.06
N ASP A 18 16.05 -4.13 4.37
CA ASP A 18 16.53 -2.76 4.50
C ASP A 18 16.78 -2.09 3.13
N LYS A 19 17.12 -0.80 3.15
CA LYS A 19 17.33 0.02 1.95
C LYS A 19 18.78 0.07 1.45
N LYS A 20 19.63 -0.86 1.88
CA LYS A 20 21.06 -0.82 1.58
C LYS A 20 21.38 -1.61 0.31
N ILE A 21 22.50 -1.24 -0.28
CA ILE A 21 23.18 -2.01 -1.32
C ILE A 21 24.33 -2.73 -0.63
N LYS A 22 24.38 -4.05 -0.78
CA LYS A 22 25.38 -4.94 -0.17
C LYS A 22 25.99 -5.80 -1.26
N ASP A 23 27.31 -5.96 -1.18
CA ASP A 23 28.04 -6.80 -2.13
C ASP A 23 27.60 -8.27 -2.03
N GLY A 24 27.49 -8.93 -3.18
CA GLY A 24 27.03 -10.33 -3.29
C GLY A 24 25.51 -10.56 -3.15
N GLU A 25 24.71 -9.53 -2.88
CA GLU A 25 23.24 -9.62 -2.95
C GLU A 25 22.72 -9.25 -4.35
N LYS A 26 21.46 -9.61 -4.65
CA LYS A 26 20.84 -9.28 -5.94
C LYS A 26 20.23 -7.89 -5.89
N GLU A 27 20.43 -7.12 -6.95
CA GLU A 27 19.74 -5.84 -7.15
C GLU A 27 18.23 -6.07 -7.28
N ILE A 28 17.46 -5.21 -6.60
CA ILE A 28 16.00 -5.21 -6.58
C ILE A 28 15.47 -3.78 -6.54
N ARG A 29 14.16 -3.65 -6.76
CA ARG A 29 13.39 -2.45 -6.47
C ARG A 29 12.65 -2.61 -5.15
N LEU A 30 12.75 -1.62 -4.29
CA LEU A 30 12.18 -1.63 -2.95
C LEU A 30 10.92 -0.77 -2.91
N CYS A 31 9.77 -1.41 -2.79
CA CYS A 31 8.52 -0.75 -2.42
C CYS A 31 8.54 -0.52 -0.91
N ASN A 32 8.80 0.71 -0.51
CA ASN A 32 9.07 1.06 0.88
C ASN A 32 7.81 1.59 1.60
N PHE A 33 8.00 2.05 2.84
CA PHE A 33 6.94 2.63 3.66
C PHE A 33 6.12 3.71 2.96
N VAL A 34 6.76 4.69 2.30
CA VAL A 34 6.04 5.82 1.70
C VAL A 34 5.26 5.37 0.47
N ASP A 35 5.76 4.39 -0.27
CA ASP A 35 5.04 3.78 -1.39
C ASP A 35 3.75 3.12 -0.90
N VAL A 36 3.81 2.38 0.20
CA VAL A 36 2.63 1.77 0.83
C VAL A 36 1.69 2.82 1.41
N TYR A 37 2.22 3.84 2.08
CA TYR A 37 1.44 4.82 2.82
C TYR A 37 0.62 5.75 1.91
N TYR A 38 1.20 6.20 0.80
CA TYR A 38 0.57 7.21 -0.07
C TYR A 38 -0.24 6.66 -1.23
N ASN A 39 -0.18 5.36 -1.49
CA ASN A 39 -0.87 4.73 -2.62
C ASN A 39 -1.95 3.78 -2.13
N TRP A 40 -3.19 3.95 -2.63
CA TRP A 40 -4.25 2.97 -2.41
C TRP A 40 -3.95 1.62 -3.05
N ALA A 41 -3.29 1.66 -4.22
CA ALA A 41 -2.81 0.48 -4.92
C ALA A 41 -1.43 0.73 -5.56
N ILE A 42 -0.60 -0.30 -5.54
CA ILE A 42 0.66 -0.39 -6.25
C ILE A 42 0.42 -1.01 -7.62
N THR A 43 0.78 -0.26 -8.66
CA THR A 43 0.66 -0.65 -10.07
C THR A 43 2.02 -0.53 -10.76
N THR A 44 2.10 -0.98 -12.00
CA THR A 44 3.25 -0.74 -12.88
C THR A 44 3.63 0.74 -13.02
N ALA A 45 2.72 1.68 -12.75
CA ALA A 45 3.03 3.11 -12.84
C ALA A 45 4.03 3.60 -11.79
N GLN A 46 4.09 2.97 -10.61
CA GLN A 46 5.04 3.33 -9.54
C GLN A 46 6.39 2.60 -9.68
N HIS A 47 6.46 1.55 -10.50
CA HIS A 47 7.59 0.63 -10.58
C HIS A 47 8.95 1.34 -10.69
N ASP A 48 9.08 2.23 -11.67
CA ASP A 48 10.35 2.87 -11.98
C ASP A 48 10.79 3.88 -10.92
N SER A 49 9.84 4.36 -10.09
CA SER A 49 10.11 5.28 -8.98
C SER A 49 10.55 4.57 -7.70
N PHE A 50 10.44 3.24 -7.62
CA PHE A 50 10.90 2.49 -6.47
C PHE A 50 12.42 2.60 -6.29
N MET A 51 12.82 2.68 -5.03
CA MET A 51 14.22 2.78 -4.63
C MET A 51 15.00 1.54 -5.05
N LEU A 52 16.20 1.71 -5.60
CA LEU A 52 17.13 0.60 -5.82
C LEU A 52 17.79 0.17 -4.50
N ALA A 53 17.83 -1.13 -4.26
CA ALA A 53 18.52 -1.74 -3.12
C ALA A 53 18.97 -3.16 -3.50
N THR A 54 19.54 -3.91 -2.56
CA THR A 54 19.85 -5.32 -2.74
C THR A 54 19.13 -6.20 -1.74
N ALA A 55 18.90 -7.45 -2.09
CA ALA A 55 18.32 -8.44 -1.18
C ALA A 55 18.84 -9.85 -1.42
N ARG A 56 18.74 -10.67 -0.37
CA ARG A 56 19.09 -12.10 -0.44
C ARG A 56 17.99 -12.89 -1.16
N PRO A 57 18.32 -14.04 -1.79
CA PRO A 57 17.33 -14.85 -2.51
C PRO A 57 16.10 -15.26 -1.69
N ASN A 58 16.27 -15.53 -0.38
CA ASN A 58 15.16 -15.88 0.51
C ASN A 58 14.23 -14.69 0.81
N GLU A 59 14.78 -13.47 0.95
CA GLU A 59 14.01 -12.24 1.10
C GLU A 59 13.21 -11.95 -0.17
N ILE A 60 13.85 -12.11 -1.33
CA ILE A 60 13.18 -11.95 -2.63
C ILE A 60 12.03 -12.95 -2.75
N SER A 61 12.25 -14.23 -2.44
CA SER A 61 11.21 -15.25 -2.53
C SER A 61 9.99 -14.96 -1.64
N LYS A 62 10.21 -14.38 -0.45
CA LYS A 62 9.15 -14.07 0.52
C LYS A 62 8.42 -12.78 0.21
N PHE A 63 9.17 -11.72 -0.10
CA PHE A 63 8.64 -10.35 -0.15
C PHE A 63 8.42 -9.82 -1.57
N LYS A 64 8.65 -10.64 -2.61
CA LYS A 64 8.27 -10.31 -4.00
C LYS A 64 6.80 -9.96 -4.10
N LEU A 65 6.53 -8.78 -4.65
CA LEU A 65 5.19 -8.25 -4.81
C LEU A 65 4.45 -8.99 -5.92
N LYS A 66 3.34 -9.62 -5.55
CA LYS A 66 2.48 -10.40 -6.43
C LYS A 66 1.07 -9.82 -6.42
N LYS A 67 0.47 -9.78 -7.61
CA LYS A 67 -0.92 -9.37 -7.80
C LYS A 67 -1.87 -10.11 -6.84
N GLY A 68 -2.72 -9.33 -6.18
CA GLY A 68 -3.71 -9.85 -5.23
C GLY A 68 -3.29 -9.78 -3.76
N GLN A 69 -2.03 -9.45 -3.48
CA GLN A 69 -1.55 -9.22 -2.12
C GLN A 69 -1.99 -7.85 -1.59
N VAL A 70 -1.88 -7.68 -0.27
CA VAL A 70 -2.07 -6.40 0.41
C VAL A 70 -0.84 -6.14 1.27
N ALA A 71 -0.19 -5.01 1.09
CA ALA A 71 0.86 -4.56 1.99
C ALA A 71 0.28 -3.56 2.99
N LEU A 72 0.88 -3.42 4.17
CA LEU A 72 0.46 -2.44 5.16
C LEU A 72 1.65 -1.88 5.93
N THR A 73 1.55 -0.64 6.37
CA THR A 73 2.52 -0.06 7.30
C THR A 73 2.41 -0.75 8.66
N LYS A 74 3.54 -1.22 9.20
CA LYS A 74 3.58 -1.91 10.48
C LYS A 74 3.99 -0.99 11.64
N ASP A 75 4.69 0.10 11.34
CA ASP A 75 5.19 1.06 12.32
C ASP A 75 4.65 2.45 12.03
N SER A 76 4.48 3.27 13.06
CA SER A 76 4.08 4.68 12.92
C SER A 76 4.56 5.52 14.10
N GLU A 77 4.59 6.84 13.94
CA GLU A 77 4.85 7.79 15.02
C GLU A 77 3.63 7.97 15.94
N THR A 78 2.42 7.73 15.41
CA THR A 78 1.17 7.83 16.18
C THR A 78 0.40 6.51 16.12
N ARG A 79 -0.40 6.22 17.16
CA ARG A 79 -1.22 5.00 17.21
C ARG A 79 -2.34 5.01 16.18
N ASP A 80 -2.88 6.19 15.87
CA ASP A 80 -4.05 6.33 15.01
C ASP A 80 -3.70 6.30 13.51
N ASP A 81 -2.42 6.39 13.16
CA ASP A 81 -1.90 6.38 11.79
C ASP A 81 -1.02 5.15 11.50
N ILE A 82 -1.43 3.98 11.99
CA ILE A 82 -0.73 2.70 11.84
C ILE A 82 -1.61 1.67 11.11
N GLY A 83 -0.99 0.72 10.41
CA GLY A 83 -1.74 -0.31 9.67
C GLY A 83 -2.34 0.22 8.36
N ILE A 84 -1.77 1.28 7.79
CA ILE A 84 -2.22 1.88 6.53
C ILE A 84 -1.95 0.89 5.38
N PRO A 85 -2.99 0.41 4.68
CA PRO A 85 -2.86 -0.67 3.71
C PRO A 85 -2.76 -0.14 2.27
N THR A 86 -2.17 -0.96 1.39
CA THR A 86 -2.17 -0.77 -0.06
C THR A 86 -2.41 -2.09 -0.76
N TYR A 87 -3.14 -2.07 -1.88
CA TYR A 87 -3.37 -3.24 -2.72
C TYR A 87 -2.28 -3.43 -3.77
N ILE A 88 -1.75 -4.64 -3.92
CA ILE A 88 -0.81 -4.97 -4.99
C ILE A 88 -1.61 -5.38 -6.24
N ALA A 89 -1.78 -4.44 -7.16
CA ALA A 89 -2.64 -4.61 -8.34
C ALA A 89 -1.95 -5.32 -9.51
N ASP A 90 -0.64 -5.18 -9.61
CA ASP A 90 0.22 -5.81 -10.62
C ASP A 90 1.28 -6.70 -9.97
N GLY A 91 1.80 -7.67 -10.72
CA GLY A 91 2.93 -8.49 -10.29
C GLY A 91 4.24 -7.92 -10.82
N PHE A 92 5.30 -8.02 -10.03
CA PHE A 92 6.62 -7.47 -10.37
C PHE A 92 7.68 -8.53 -10.26
N ASP A 93 8.70 -8.49 -11.11
CA ASP A 93 9.75 -9.51 -11.13
C ASP A 93 10.91 -9.23 -10.18
N ASP A 94 11.23 -7.96 -10.00
CA ASP A 94 12.34 -7.40 -9.25
C ASP A 94 11.89 -6.50 -8.08
N ALA A 95 10.59 -6.24 -7.92
CA ALA A 95 10.09 -5.41 -6.82
C ALA A 95 9.70 -6.24 -5.58
N ILE A 96 10.23 -5.85 -4.42
CA ILE A 96 9.97 -6.49 -3.13
C ILE A 96 9.57 -5.47 -2.06
N LEU A 97 8.84 -5.92 -1.04
CA LEU A 97 8.39 -5.05 0.06
C LEU A 97 9.51 -4.73 1.04
N GLY A 98 9.71 -3.45 1.36
CA GLY A 98 10.73 -2.98 2.29
C GLY A 98 10.35 -3.05 3.76
N TYR A 99 11.34 -2.76 4.61
CA TYR A 99 11.17 -2.69 6.06
C TYR A 99 10.13 -1.64 6.47
N HIS A 100 9.60 -1.78 7.69
CA HIS A 100 8.44 -1.05 8.22
C HIS A 100 7.09 -1.42 7.62
N CYS A 101 7.02 -2.47 6.80
CA CYS A 101 5.78 -2.98 6.23
C CYS A 101 5.57 -4.46 6.53
N ALA A 102 4.31 -4.89 6.45
CA ALA A 102 3.92 -6.30 6.42
C ALA A 102 3.22 -6.62 5.10
N LEU A 103 3.43 -7.83 4.59
CA LEU A 103 2.82 -8.36 3.38
C LEU A 103 1.79 -9.42 3.77
N VAL A 104 0.57 -9.25 3.27
CA VAL A 104 -0.52 -10.20 3.43
C VAL A 104 -0.79 -10.86 2.09
N THR A 105 -0.75 -12.19 2.06
CA THR A 105 -1.12 -13.01 0.90
C THR A 105 -2.44 -13.73 1.20
N PRO A 106 -3.58 -13.21 0.71
CA PRO A 106 -4.89 -13.83 0.94
C PRO A 106 -4.99 -15.23 0.31
N ASN A 107 -5.71 -16.13 0.99
CA ASN A 107 -6.23 -17.33 0.32
C ASN A 107 -7.35 -16.90 -0.65
N LYS A 108 -7.09 -17.00 -1.95
CA LYS A 108 -7.96 -16.50 -3.02
C LYS A 108 -9.34 -17.17 -3.10
N ASP A 109 -9.48 -18.34 -2.49
CA ASP A 109 -10.76 -19.07 -2.45
C ASP A 109 -11.68 -18.54 -1.34
N ILE A 110 -11.14 -17.76 -0.40
CA ILE A 110 -11.85 -17.30 0.80
C ILE A 110 -11.90 -15.77 0.89
N LEU A 111 -10.80 -15.10 0.51
CA LEU A 111 -10.58 -13.67 0.74
C LEU A 111 -10.02 -12.99 -0.52
N ASP A 112 -10.76 -12.02 -1.07
CA ASP A 112 -10.28 -11.16 -2.15
C ASP A 112 -9.41 -10.03 -1.59
N GLY A 113 -8.22 -9.82 -2.16
CA GLY A 113 -7.28 -8.81 -1.69
C GLY A 113 -7.78 -7.37 -1.83
N ARG A 114 -8.65 -7.07 -2.81
CA ARG A 114 -9.23 -5.72 -2.96
C ARG A 114 -10.27 -5.47 -1.87
N TYR A 115 -11.07 -6.48 -1.54
CA TYR A 115 -11.98 -6.43 -0.39
C TYR A 115 -11.21 -6.23 0.91
N LEU A 116 -10.14 -7.01 1.14
CA LEU A 116 -9.28 -6.83 2.32
C LEU A 116 -8.72 -5.41 2.38
N ASN A 117 -8.18 -4.87 1.28
CA ASN A 117 -7.68 -3.51 1.23
C ASN A 117 -8.76 -2.48 1.61
N ALA A 118 -9.96 -2.60 1.05
CA ALA A 118 -11.09 -1.73 1.39
C ALA A 118 -11.51 -1.85 2.86
N LEU A 119 -11.57 -3.07 3.39
CA LEU A 119 -11.89 -3.33 4.81
C LEU A 119 -10.85 -2.69 5.74
N LEU A 120 -9.57 -2.80 5.42
CA LEU A 120 -8.48 -2.26 6.23
C LEU A 120 -8.46 -0.72 6.28
N HIS A 121 -9.10 -0.05 5.31
CA HIS A 121 -9.29 1.41 5.33
C HIS A 121 -10.45 1.88 6.23
N THR A 122 -11.27 0.97 6.75
CA THR A 122 -12.41 1.33 7.61
C THR A 122 -11.99 1.66 9.05
N ASP A 123 -12.82 2.44 9.76
CA ASP A 123 -12.60 2.74 11.18
C ASP A 123 -12.55 1.48 12.06
N TYR A 124 -13.18 0.39 11.61
CA TYR A 124 -13.12 -0.90 12.29
C TYR A 124 -11.67 -1.43 12.35
N ALA A 125 -10.96 -1.42 11.23
CA ALA A 125 -9.58 -1.86 11.16
C ALA A 125 -8.63 -0.86 11.84
N LYS A 126 -8.80 0.44 11.59
CA LYS A 126 -8.00 1.50 12.23
C LYS A 126 -8.04 1.43 13.75
N LYS A 127 -9.24 1.33 14.34
CA LYS A 127 -9.41 1.20 15.79
C LYS A 127 -8.78 -0.09 16.32
N TYR A 128 -8.94 -1.20 15.61
CA TYR A 128 -8.30 -2.45 16.00
C TYR A 128 -6.77 -2.30 16.05
N PHE A 129 -6.15 -1.74 15.00
CA PHE A 129 -4.71 -1.56 14.96
C PHE A 129 -4.20 -0.58 16.01
N ALA A 130 -4.87 0.56 16.20
CA ALA A 130 -4.50 1.54 17.22
C ALA A 130 -4.50 0.93 18.64
N CYS A 131 -5.52 0.11 18.96
CA CYS A 131 -5.64 -0.57 20.25
C CYS A 131 -4.65 -1.72 20.44
N ASN A 132 -4.23 -2.39 19.36
CA ASN A 132 -3.31 -3.54 19.43
C ASN A 132 -1.86 -3.17 19.10
N ALA A 133 -1.58 -1.90 18.80
CA ALA A 133 -0.22 -1.42 18.62
C ALA A 133 0.54 -1.45 19.95
N SER A 134 1.80 -1.89 19.91
CA SER A 134 2.72 -1.84 21.03
C SER A 134 3.66 -0.65 20.89
N GLY A 135 4.32 -0.25 21.98
CA GLY A 135 5.22 0.89 22.01
C GLY A 135 4.66 2.10 22.75
N SER A 136 5.52 3.08 23.01
CA SER A 136 5.23 4.32 23.72
C SER A 136 6.15 5.45 23.23
N GLY A 137 5.76 6.71 23.51
CA GLY A 137 6.54 7.88 23.13
C GLY A 137 6.47 8.16 21.62
N GLN A 138 7.53 7.82 20.88
CA GLN A 138 7.77 8.26 19.49
C GLN A 138 7.56 7.18 18.42
N ARG A 139 7.29 5.93 18.80
CA ARG A 139 7.04 4.89 17.81
C ARG A 139 6.12 3.78 18.32
N TYR A 140 5.17 3.44 17.48
CA TYR A 140 4.23 2.35 17.65
C TYR A 140 4.47 1.29 16.58
N ALA A 141 4.21 0.04 16.92
CA ALA A 141 4.44 -1.10 16.03
C ALA A 141 3.33 -2.14 16.18
N LEU A 142 2.93 -2.74 15.06
CA LEU A 142 2.06 -3.93 15.01
C LEU A 142 2.93 -5.18 14.98
N SER A 143 2.67 -6.09 15.91
CA SER A 143 3.28 -7.42 15.89
C SER A 143 2.62 -8.31 14.84
N VAL A 144 3.33 -9.35 14.40
CA VAL A 144 2.76 -10.37 13.51
C VAL A 144 1.55 -11.06 14.15
N GLU A 145 1.54 -11.20 15.47
CA GLU A 145 0.41 -11.78 16.23
C GLU A 145 -0.83 -10.88 16.20
N ALA A 146 -0.65 -9.56 16.37
CA ALA A 146 -1.74 -8.58 16.26
C ALA A 146 -2.34 -8.60 14.85
N LEU A 147 -1.49 -8.65 13.81
CA LEU A 147 -1.96 -8.74 12.43
C LEU A 147 -2.70 -10.06 12.15
N ASN A 148 -2.13 -11.20 12.55
CA ASN A 148 -2.79 -12.50 12.37
C ASN A 148 -4.12 -12.58 13.12
N SER A 149 -4.23 -11.94 14.28
CA SER A 149 -5.44 -11.94 15.11
C SER A 149 -6.52 -10.97 14.64
N PHE A 150 -6.26 -10.15 13.62
CA PHE A 150 -7.25 -9.22 13.09
C PHE A 150 -8.53 -9.96 12.68
N PRO A 151 -9.69 -9.62 13.28
CA PRO A 151 -10.93 -10.34 13.01
C PRO A 151 -11.57 -9.83 11.72
N VAL A 152 -11.31 -10.52 10.61
CA VAL A 152 -11.84 -10.22 9.27
C VAL A 152 -13.30 -10.65 9.18
N PRO A 153 -14.25 -9.72 8.96
CA PRO A 153 -15.62 -10.08 8.65
C PRO A 153 -15.70 -10.64 7.23
N ILE A 154 -16.30 -11.83 7.10
CA ILE A 154 -16.41 -12.53 5.82
C ILE A 154 -17.84 -12.49 5.30
N ILE A 155 -17.94 -12.15 4.01
CA ILE A 155 -19.13 -12.20 3.16
C ILE A 155 -18.85 -13.13 1.96
N PRO A 156 -19.87 -13.55 1.17
CA PRO A 156 -19.65 -14.37 -0.01
C PRO A 156 -18.59 -13.79 -0.96
N LEU A 157 -17.74 -14.64 -1.52
CA LEU A 157 -16.58 -14.19 -2.32
C LEU A 157 -16.97 -13.34 -3.54
N HIS A 158 -18.13 -13.59 -4.13
CA HIS A 158 -18.62 -12.78 -5.26
C HIS A 158 -18.96 -11.34 -4.83
N GLU A 159 -19.54 -11.14 -3.65
CA GLU A 159 -19.80 -9.81 -3.07
C GLU A 159 -18.48 -9.11 -2.70
N GLN A 160 -17.50 -9.84 -2.15
CA GLN A 160 -16.16 -9.30 -1.89
C GLN A 160 -15.55 -8.74 -3.19
N LYS A 161 -15.64 -9.49 -4.29
CA LYS A 161 -15.14 -9.07 -5.61
C LYS A 161 -15.86 -7.83 -6.12
N GLN A 162 -17.19 -7.76 -6.00
CA GLN A 162 -17.99 -6.58 -6.38
C GLN A 162 -17.55 -5.33 -5.61
N ILE A 163 -17.42 -5.42 -4.28
CA ILE A 163 -16.92 -4.31 -3.45
C ILE A 163 -15.51 -3.91 -3.90
N GLY A 164 -14.63 -4.89 -4.06
CA GLY A 164 -13.25 -4.65 -4.49
C GLY A 164 -13.14 -3.97 -5.85
N GLU A 165 -14.03 -4.30 -6.79
CA GLU A 165 -14.11 -3.69 -8.12
C GLU A 165 -14.54 -2.23 -8.06
N ILE A 166 -15.52 -1.90 -7.23
CA ILE A 166 -15.97 -0.51 -7.03
C ILE A 166 -14.80 0.36 -6.54
N PHE A 167 -14.12 -0.05 -5.47
CA PHE A 167 -13.00 0.71 -4.93
C PHE A 167 -11.82 0.79 -5.91
N SER A 168 -11.54 -0.30 -6.63
CA SER A 168 -10.49 -0.30 -7.66
C SER A 168 -10.81 0.65 -8.81
N ALA A 169 -12.07 0.74 -9.23
CA ALA A 169 -12.49 1.67 -10.28
C ALA A 169 -12.39 3.13 -9.83
N LEU A 170 -12.76 3.43 -8.59
CA LEU A 170 -12.64 4.76 -8.00
C LEU A 170 -11.18 5.19 -7.90
N ASP A 171 -10.31 4.32 -7.39
CA ASP A 171 -8.88 4.63 -7.27
C ASP A 171 -8.22 4.89 -8.62
N LYS A 172 -8.48 4.04 -9.63
CA LYS A 172 -8.00 4.27 -11.00
C LYS A 172 -8.44 5.63 -11.56
N LYS A 173 -9.68 6.05 -11.26
CA LYS A 173 -10.20 7.35 -11.69
C LYS A 173 -9.51 8.51 -10.97
N ILE A 174 -9.24 8.38 -9.67
CA ILE A 174 -8.48 9.38 -8.89
C ILE A 174 -7.08 9.51 -9.45
N GLU A 175 -6.40 8.40 -9.71
CA GLU A 175 -5.05 8.37 -10.27
C GLU A 175 -4.99 9.02 -11.67
N LEU A 176 -5.95 8.69 -12.55
CA LEU A 176 -6.07 9.35 -13.85
C LEU A 176 -6.24 10.87 -13.72
N ASN A 177 -7.11 11.32 -12.81
CA ASN A 177 -7.33 12.74 -12.57
C ASN A 177 -6.07 13.44 -12.03
N LYS A 178 -5.30 12.79 -11.15
CA LYS A 178 -4.02 13.33 -10.66
C LYS A 178 -3.02 13.52 -11.80
N ARG A 179 -2.89 12.55 -12.71
CA ARG A 179 -2.01 12.65 -13.89
C ARG A 179 -2.43 13.78 -14.82
N ILE A 180 -3.74 13.92 -15.07
CA ILE A 180 -4.28 15.04 -15.87
C ILE A 180 -3.90 16.38 -15.22
N ASN A 181 -4.08 16.51 -13.91
CA ASN A 181 -3.76 17.74 -13.18
C ASN A 181 -2.27 18.08 -13.17
N GLN A 182 -1.38 17.07 -13.15
CA GLN A 182 0.07 17.27 -13.24
C GLN A 182 0.52 17.69 -14.64
N ASN A 183 -0.20 17.29 -15.68
CA ASN A 183 0.12 17.61 -17.07
C ASN A 183 -0.53 18.90 -17.57
N LEU A 184 -1.40 19.53 -16.77
CA LEU A 184 -1.93 20.85 -17.09
C LEU A 184 -0.78 21.88 -16.94
N PRO A 185 -0.49 22.70 -17.97
CA PRO A 185 0.42 23.81 -17.80
C PRO A 185 -0.14 24.68 -16.67
N ILE A 186 0.72 25.02 -15.69
CA ILE A 186 0.40 26.08 -14.74
C ILE A 186 0.07 27.28 -15.61
N LEU A 187 -1.20 27.68 -15.63
CA LEU A 187 -1.61 28.97 -16.20
C LEU A 187 -0.87 30.01 -15.36
N ASP A 188 0.32 30.39 -15.84
CA ASP A 188 1.10 31.45 -15.25
C ASP A 188 0.19 32.68 -15.27
N ARG A 189 -0.13 33.20 -14.09
CA ARG A 189 -0.91 34.44 -13.93
C ARG A 189 -0.06 35.66 -14.27
N SER A 190 0.87 35.53 -15.21
CA SER A 190 1.59 36.57 -15.90
C SER A 190 0.93 36.83 -17.26
N SER A 191 -0.39 36.99 -17.29
CA SER A 191 -1.03 37.64 -18.44
C SER A 191 -0.49 39.06 -18.50
N GLU A 192 0.42 39.26 -19.46
CA GLU A 192 1.04 40.51 -19.87
C GLU A 192 0.03 41.66 -19.81
N ALA A 193 0.43 42.76 -19.18
CA ALA A 193 -0.26 44.02 -19.32
C ALA A 193 -0.29 44.38 -20.82
N VAL A 194 -1.45 44.25 -21.43
CA VAL A 194 -1.71 44.75 -22.78
C VAL A 194 -1.55 46.27 -22.72
N GLU A 195 -0.38 46.78 -23.10
CA GLU A 195 -0.18 48.20 -23.37
C GLU A 195 -1.05 48.60 -24.56
N VAL A 196 -2.19 49.24 -24.27
CA VAL A 196 -2.98 49.94 -25.27
C VAL A 196 -2.20 51.21 -25.66
N ARG A 197 -1.42 51.12 -26.74
CA ARG A 197 -0.85 52.31 -27.38
C ARG A 197 -1.97 53.08 -28.09
N HIS A 198 -2.44 54.14 -27.46
CA HIS A 198 -3.20 55.18 -28.15
C HIS A 198 -2.24 55.99 -29.03
N ALA A 199 -2.46 55.95 -30.34
CA ALA A 199 -1.80 56.83 -31.30
C ALA A 199 -2.28 58.27 -31.13
N ALA A 200 -1.34 59.21 -31.14
CA ALA A 200 -1.53 60.61 -31.50
C ALA A 200 -0.36 61.02 -32.41
#